data_AF-A0A358NK30-F1
#
_entry.id   AF-A0A358NK30-F1
#
_cell.length_a   1.000
_cell.length_b   1.000
_cell.length_c   1.000
_cell.angle_alpha   90.00
_cell.angle_beta   90.00
_cell.angle_gamma   90.00
#
_symmetry.space_group_name_H-M   'P 1'
#
loop_
_entity.id
_entity.type
_entity.pdbx_description
1 polymer ?
#
loop_
_entity_poly.entity_id
_entity_poly.type
_entity_poly.pdbx_seq_one_letter_code
_entity_poly.pdbx_strand_id
1 'polypeptide(L)'
;NGKPVERLMHHQDGKIFMKQEEIPFYQKQTRLVLQNCGHMDSESIQEYIGRGGYKSLINVFGSMEPKEVCKLIQDSGLRGRGGGD
;
A
#
# COMPACT_ATOMS: atom_id res chain seq x y z
N ASN A 1 15.59 -19.75 -2.50
CA ASN A 1 16.14 -19.92 -1.14
C ASN A 1 15.86 -18.78 -0.15
N GLY A 2 15.11 -17.72 -0.48
CA GLY A 2 14.48 -16.80 0.52
C GLY A 2 15.37 -16.23 1.64
N LYS A 3 16.69 -16.31 1.51
CA LYS A 3 17.62 -15.94 2.58
C LYS A 3 17.83 -14.43 2.51
N PRO A 4 17.71 -13.72 3.65
CA PRO A 4 18.02 -12.31 3.72
C PRO A 4 19.45 -12.03 3.22
N VAL A 5 19.64 -10.98 2.42
CA VAL A 5 20.96 -10.58 1.91
C VAL A 5 21.45 -9.37 2.69
N GLU A 6 22.35 -9.59 3.65
CA GLU A 6 22.81 -8.56 4.60
C GLU A 6 23.34 -7.29 3.91
N ARG A 7 24.06 -7.42 2.79
CA ARG A 7 24.58 -6.28 2.02
C ARG A 7 23.49 -5.29 1.56
N LEU A 8 22.25 -5.75 1.38
CA LEU A 8 21.13 -4.92 0.93
C LEU A 8 20.27 -4.40 2.09
N MET A 9 20.60 -4.74 3.34
CA MET A 9 19.84 -4.33 4.51
C MET A 9 20.16 -2.90 4.92
N HIS A 10 19.21 -2.29 5.63
CA HIS A 10 19.42 -0.96 6.19
C HIS A 10 20.31 -1.03 7.43
N HIS A 11 21.32 -0.16 7.46
CA HIS A 11 22.27 -0.05 8.56
C HIS A 11 22.13 1.33 9.18
N GLN A 12 21.86 1.38 10.49
CA GLN A 12 21.80 2.63 11.24
C GLN A 12 22.35 2.40 12.65
N ASP A 13 23.29 3.24 13.09
CA ASP A 13 23.90 3.20 14.44
C ASP A 13 24.44 1.81 14.85
N GLY A 14 25.03 1.08 13.90
CA GLY A 14 25.55 -0.29 14.13
C GLY A 14 24.48 -1.39 14.23
N LYS A 15 23.20 -1.05 14.05
CA LYS A 15 22.09 -2.01 13.96
C LYS A 15 21.75 -2.32 12.50
N ILE A 16 21.48 -3.60 12.25
CA ILE A 16 20.99 -4.11 10.96
C ILE A 16 19.49 -4.32 11.10
N PHE A 17 18.72 -3.75 10.18
CA PHE A 17 17.28 -3.93 10.12
C PHE A 17 16.95 -4.95 9.03
N MET A 18 16.36 -6.07 9.45
CA MET A 18 16.04 -7.20 8.57
C MET A 18 14.80 -6.91 7.73
N LYS A 19 13.86 -6.13 8.28
CA LYS A 19 12.60 -5.78 7.67
C LYS A 19 12.43 -4.27 7.55
N GLN A 20 11.77 -3.82 6.49
CA GLN A 20 11.52 -2.40 6.26
C GLN A 20 10.69 -1.77 7.38
N GLU A 21 9.76 -2.54 7.95
CA GLU A 21 8.90 -2.14 9.06
C GLU A 21 9.66 -1.91 10.37
N GLU A 22 10.86 -2.46 10.52
CA GLU A 22 11.70 -2.28 11.71
C GLU A 22 12.50 -0.98 11.67
N ILE A 23 12.63 -0.36 10.49
CA ILE A 23 13.40 0.86 10.32
C ILE A 23 12.65 2.03 11.00
N PRO A 24 13.30 2.78 11.91
CA PRO A 24 12.65 3.87 12.66
C PRO A 24 11.96 4.92 11.79
N PHE A 25 12.47 5.16 10.58
CA PHE A 25 11.88 6.05 9.58
C PHE A 25 10.48 5.61 9.14
N TYR A 26 10.27 4.31 8.88
CA TYR A 26 9.00 3.77 8.42
C TYR A 26 8.02 3.47 9.56
N GLN A 27 8.51 3.17 10.78
CA GLN A 27 7.67 2.87 11.94
C GLN A 27 6.66 3.98 12.29
N LYS A 28 7.00 5.23 12.00
CA LYS A 28 6.14 6.39 12.29
C LYS A 28 5.16 6.71 11.16
N GLN A 29 5.13 5.93 10.07
CA GLN A 29 4.34 6.21 8.87
C GLN A 29 3.17 5.23 8.73
N THR A 30 1.95 5.75 8.60
CA THR A 30 0.79 4.95 8.18
C THR A 30 0.77 4.86 6.65
N ARG A 31 1.38 3.80 6.10
CA ARG A 31 1.53 3.59 4.65
C ARG A 31 0.27 3.01 3.99
N LEU A 32 -0.90 3.59 4.16
CA LEU A 32 -2.16 3.01 3.65
C LEU A 32 -2.14 2.72 2.14
N VAL A 33 -1.71 3.68 1.31
CA VAL A 33 -1.64 3.53 -0.16
C VAL A 33 -0.39 2.75 -0.59
N LEU A 34 0.71 2.92 0.15
CA LEU A 34 2.03 2.36 -0.21
C LEU A 34 2.32 1.01 0.48
N GLN A 35 1.35 0.43 1.18
CA GLN A 35 1.54 -0.78 2.00
C GLN A 35 2.07 -1.97 1.21
N ASN A 36 1.78 -2.04 -0.09
CA ASN A 36 2.24 -3.13 -0.95
C ASN A 36 3.55 -2.81 -1.68
N CYS A 37 3.95 -1.54 -1.73
CA CYS A 37 5.17 -1.12 -2.43
C CYS A 37 6.40 -1.67 -1.73
N GLY A 38 7.18 -2.48 -2.46
CA GLY A 38 8.37 -3.17 -1.94
C GLY A 38 8.09 -4.56 -1.37
N HIS A 39 6.83 -4.96 -1.27
CA HIS A 39 6.43 -6.25 -0.72
C HIS A 39 5.87 -7.21 -1.77
N MET A 40 5.67 -6.74 -3.00
CA MET A 40 5.11 -7.51 -4.11
C MET A 40 5.85 -7.23 -5.42
N ASP A 41 5.79 -8.20 -6.34
CA ASP A 41 6.16 -8.01 -7.73
C ASP A 41 5.14 -7.09 -8.41
N SER A 42 5.61 -5.93 -8.86
CA SER A 42 4.79 -4.94 -9.55
C SER A 42 4.28 -5.41 -10.91
N GLU A 43 4.92 -6.42 -11.52
CA GLU A 43 4.54 -6.95 -12.84
C GLU A 43 3.58 -8.14 -12.73
N SER A 44 3.41 -8.70 -11.53
CA SER A 44 2.52 -9.84 -11.29
C SER A 44 1.10 -9.40 -10.94
N ILE A 45 0.20 -9.52 -11.93
CA ILE A 45 -1.24 -9.29 -11.73
C ILE A 45 -1.86 -10.24 -10.68
N GLN A 46 -1.37 -11.48 -10.62
CA GLN A 46 -1.88 -12.49 -9.69
C GLN A 46 -1.53 -12.13 -8.25
N GLU A 47 -0.32 -11.61 -8.03
CA GLU A 47 0.10 -11.17 -6.71
C GLU A 47 -0.67 -9.92 -6.26
N TYR A 48 -1.02 -9.02 -7.21
CA TYR A 48 -1.88 -7.87 -6.94
C TYR A 48 -3.28 -8.31 -6.50
N ILE A 49 -3.90 -9.23 -7.25
CA ILE A 49 -5.22 -9.78 -6.92
C ILE A 49 -5.18 -10.51 -5.56
N GLY A 50 -4.14 -11.32 -5.32
CA GLY A 50 -3.93 -12.05 -4.06
C GLY A 50 -3.81 -11.13 -2.84
N ARG A 51 -3.35 -9.89 -3.03
CA ARG A 51 -3.32 -8.84 -2.00
C ARG A 51 -4.60 -7.99 -1.92
N GLY A 52 -5.68 -8.41 -2.57
CA GLY A 52 -6.97 -7.71 -2.55
C GLY A 52 -7.08 -6.59 -3.59
N GLY A 53 -6.16 -6.53 -4.55
CA GLY A 53 -6.29 -5.69 -5.74
C GLY A 53 -7.62 -5.95 -6.45
N TYR A 54 -8.22 -4.90 -7.00
CA TYR A 54 -9.56 -4.90 -7.64
C TYR A 54 -10.76 -5.31 -6.77
N LYS A 55 -10.59 -5.69 -5.50
CA LYS A 55 -11.71 -6.05 -4.62
C LYS A 55 -12.78 -4.96 -4.55
N SER A 56 -12.36 -3.71 -4.36
CA SER A 56 -13.28 -2.57 -4.32
C SER A 56 -13.95 -2.31 -5.67
N LEU A 57 -13.26 -2.58 -6.78
CA LEU A 57 -13.82 -2.44 -8.12
C LEU A 57 -14.99 -3.42 -8.31
N ILE A 58 -14.78 -4.70 -7.97
CA ILE A 58 -15.81 -5.73 -8.06
C ILE A 58 -17.03 -5.35 -7.22
N ASN A 59 -16.82 -4.89 -5.98
CA ASN A 59 -17.92 -4.47 -5.10
C ASN A 59 -18.72 -3.30 -5.68
N VAL A 60 -18.03 -2.28 -6.20
CA VAL A 60 -18.68 -1.11 -6.79
C VAL A 60 -19.52 -1.51 -8.01
N PHE A 61 -18.96 -2.29 -8.93
CA PHE A 61 -19.67 -2.69 -10.15
C PHE A 61 -20.78 -3.71 -9.90
N GLY A 62 -20.64 -4.56 -8.89
CA GLY A 62 -21.61 -5.63 -8.62
C GLY A 62 -22.73 -5.22 -7.67
N SER A 63 -22.60 -4.14 -6.90
CA SER A 63 -23.50 -3.89 -5.76
C SER A 63 -23.75 -2.42 -5.42
N MET A 64 -23.22 -1.46 -6.19
CA MET A 64 -23.41 -0.04 -5.89
C MET A 64 -23.89 0.74 -7.11
N GLU A 65 -24.84 1.64 -6.87
CA GLU A 65 -25.23 2.64 -7.86
C GLU A 65 -24.22 3.79 -7.91
N PRO A 66 -24.04 4.46 -9.06
CA PRO A 66 -23.08 5.56 -9.20
C PRO A 66 -23.21 6.66 -8.14
N LYS A 67 -24.46 6.98 -7.72
CA LYS A 67 -24.72 7.97 -6.66
C LYS A 67 -24.18 7.56 -5.30
N GLU A 68 -24.26 6.27 -4.97
CA GLU A 68 -23.77 5.71 -3.72
C GLU A 68 -22.24 5.75 -3.67
N VAL A 69 -21.59 5.48 -4.81
CA VAL A 69 -20.14 5.59 -4.96
C VAL A 69 -19.69 7.03 -4.74
N CYS A 70 -20.37 8.01 -5.37
CA CYS A 70 -20.06 9.42 -5.15
C CYS A 70 -20.21 9.82 -3.68
N LYS A 71 -21.29 9.38 -3.03
CA LYS A 71 -21.52 9.65 -1.60
C LYS A 71 -20.43 9.02 -0.73
N LEU A 72 -20.03 7.78 -1.00
CA LEU A 72 -18.96 7.10 -0.26
C LEU A 72 -17.63 7.89 -0.30
N ILE A 73 -17.25 8.40 -1.47
CA ILE A 73 -16.01 9.19 -1.63
C ILE A 73 -16.13 10.56 -0.95
N GLN A 74 -17.30 11.18 -0.97
CA GLN A 74 -17.55 12.45 -0.25
C GLN A 74 -17.46 12.23 1.27
N ASP A 75 -18.13 11.20 1.78
CA ASP A 75 -18.16 10.86 3.20
C ASP A 75 -16.77 10.42 3.71
N SER A 76 -15.89 9.92 2.83
CA SER A 76 -14.51 9.55 3.20
C SER A 76 -13.60 10.75 3.46
N GLY A 77 -14.04 11.98 3.14
CA GLY A 77 -13.22 13.19 3.27
C GLY A 77 -11.99 13.20 2.37
N LEU A 78 -12.01 12.45 1.25
CA LEU A 78 -10.90 12.41 0.32
C LEU A 78 -10.75 13.78 -0.35
N ARG A 79 -9.54 14.32 -0.36
CA ARG A 79 -9.20 15.59 -1.01
C ARG A 79 -8.24 15.37 -2.18
N GLY A 80 -8.25 16.30 -3.12
CA GLY A 80 -7.34 16.30 -4.25
C GLY A 80 -5.88 16.18 -3.80
N ARG A 81 -5.13 15.28 -4.46
CA ARG A 81 -3.70 15.06 -4.18
C ARG A 81 -2.78 15.75 -5.20
N GLY A 82 -3.36 16.48 -6.16
CA GLY A 82 -2.65 17.25 -7.17
C GLY A 82 -2.12 18.61 -6.70
N GLY A 83 -2.28 18.95 -5.43
CA GLY A 83 -1.78 20.21 -4.87
C GLY A 83 -2.63 21.44 -5.17
N GLY A 84 -3.94 21.27 -5.40
CA GLY A 84 -4.85 22.40 -5.59
C GLY A 84 -5.06 23.17 -4.29
N ASP A 85 -4.91 24.49 -4.38
CA ASP A 85 -5.20 25.49 -3.34
C ASP A 85 -6.67 25.48 -2.90
#